data_AF-A0A4U8SA91-F1
#
_entry.id   AF-A0A4U8SA91-F1
#
_cell.length_a   1.000
_cell.length_b   1.000
_cell.length_c   1.000
_cell.angle_alpha   90.00
_cell.angle_beta   90.00
_cell.angle_gamma   90.00
#
_symmetry.space_group_name_H-M   'P 1'
#
loop_
_entity.id
_entity.type
_entity.pdbx_description
1 polymer ?
#
loop_
_entity_poly.entity_id
_entity_poly.type
_entity_poly.pdbx_seq_one_letter_code
_entity_poly.pdbx_strand_id
1 'polypeptide(L)'
;MSYILISLLATKATAFIAKGGAVVPLYLNRIDWFGLLYVYAFAIAFILRFNRIATSNILFAFLIFILPMGILRDVEAQKVWKWGFDAEREVIYRLIERIESHPKYNPNNTYTLIMIGDAPTLRINYYSGDKSRLVGDLLVYSSIPDWAPYQPLNFFAPNIKIPYELTISQFTLQVNTYDKNMISHVLLTLQDFIRNSAEVFPKENSVFIDDKYIVVVWNEADLMHIRSMYQ
;
A
#
# COMPACT_ATOMS: atom_id res chain seq x y z
N MET A 1 21.44 -21.49 31.82
CA MET A 1 20.80 -20.20 32.17
C MET A 1 21.32 -19.03 31.31
N SER A 2 22.54 -19.06 30.77
CA SER A 2 23.12 -17.93 30.02
C SER A 2 22.65 -17.74 28.57
N TYR A 3 22.46 -18.79 27.76
CA TYR A 3 22.31 -18.61 26.31
C TYR A 3 20.98 -18.00 25.85
N ILE A 4 19.90 -18.16 26.60
CA ILE A 4 18.56 -17.68 26.23
C ILE A 4 18.35 -16.23 26.67
N LEU A 5 18.89 -15.85 27.84
CA LEU A 5 18.91 -14.44 28.26
C LEU A 5 19.81 -13.65 27.30
N ILE A 6 20.94 -14.23 26.90
CA ILE A 6 21.83 -13.68 25.87
C ILE A 6 21.13 -13.61 24.52
N SER A 7 20.31 -14.59 24.10
CA SER A 7 19.60 -14.49 22.82
C SER A 7 18.50 -13.44 22.85
N LEU A 8 17.71 -13.33 23.93
CA LEU A 8 16.69 -12.29 24.10
C LEU A 8 17.31 -10.90 24.21
N LEU A 9 18.40 -10.74 24.99
CA LEU A 9 19.17 -9.50 25.05
C LEU A 9 19.83 -9.20 23.71
N ALA A 10 20.37 -10.18 22.99
CA ALA A 10 20.99 -9.98 21.68
C ALA A 10 19.96 -9.60 20.62
N THR A 11 18.74 -10.14 20.68
CA THR A 11 17.65 -9.80 19.74
C THR A 11 17.09 -8.40 20.03
N LYS A 12 16.95 -8.03 21.31
CA LYS A 12 16.56 -6.67 21.73
C LYS A 12 17.68 -5.66 21.49
N ALA A 13 18.94 -6.05 21.69
CA ALA A 13 20.12 -5.22 21.43
C ALA A 13 20.36 -5.05 19.94
N THR A 14 20.14 -6.05 19.09
CA THR A 14 20.16 -5.87 17.62
C THR A 14 19.04 -4.93 17.17
N ALA A 15 17.84 -5.01 17.74
CA ALA A 15 16.79 -4.02 17.49
C ALA A 15 17.15 -2.59 17.98
N PHE A 16 18.00 -2.47 19.00
CA PHE A 16 18.47 -1.18 19.55
C PHE A 16 19.70 -0.62 18.81
N ILE A 17 20.61 -1.48 18.35
CA ILE A 17 21.85 -1.16 17.63
C ILE A 17 21.56 -0.90 16.14
N ALA A 18 20.58 -1.59 15.53
CA ALA A 18 20.13 -1.35 14.16
C ALA A 18 19.46 0.02 13.93
N LYS A 19 19.29 0.82 14.99
CA LYS A 19 18.93 2.24 14.90
C LYS A 19 20.09 3.13 14.43
N GLY A 20 21.33 2.62 14.48
CA GLY A 20 22.55 3.34 14.13
C GLY A 20 23.20 2.76 12.89
N GLY A 21 22.74 3.17 11.71
CA GLY A 21 23.42 2.84 10.46
C GLY A 21 22.45 2.79 9.31
N ALA A 22 22.57 3.76 8.41
CA ALA A 22 21.99 3.67 7.09
C ALA A 22 22.41 2.34 6.43
N VAL A 23 21.52 1.84 5.56
CA VAL A 23 21.71 0.75 4.59
C VAL A 23 21.16 -0.61 5.05
N VAL A 24 20.04 -0.93 4.40
CA VAL A 24 19.17 -2.12 4.44
C VAL A 24 18.26 -2.24 5.67
N PRO A 25 17.01 -1.79 5.55
CA PRO A 25 16.02 -2.02 6.57
C PRO A 25 15.72 -3.51 6.73
N LEU A 26 16.12 -4.08 7.87
CA LEU A 26 15.55 -5.32 8.43
C LEU A 26 14.03 -5.20 8.72
N TYR A 27 13.40 -4.07 8.37
CA TYR A 27 11.98 -3.76 8.49
C TYR A 27 11.10 -4.53 7.47
N LEU A 28 11.70 -5.30 6.56
CA LEU A 28 10.98 -6.20 5.63
C LEU A 28 10.39 -7.47 6.29
N ASN A 29 10.58 -7.68 7.58
CA ASN A 29 10.06 -8.87 8.26
C ASN A 29 8.54 -8.77 8.50
N ARG A 30 7.80 -9.31 7.52
CA ARG A 30 6.36 -9.64 7.55
C ARG A 30 5.91 -10.45 8.78
N ILE A 31 6.85 -10.98 9.57
CA ILE A 31 6.64 -11.84 10.75
C ILE A 31 6.65 -11.04 12.07
N ASP A 32 7.30 -9.87 12.10
CA ASP A 32 7.56 -9.14 13.35
C ASP A 32 6.33 -8.42 13.93
N TRP A 33 5.32 -8.18 13.09
CA TRP A 33 4.12 -7.42 13.47
C TRP A 33 2.96 -8.27 13.99
N PHE A 34 2.81 -9.53 13.53
CA PHE A 34 1.65 -10.35 13.90
C PHE A 34 2.00 -11.72 14.48
N GLY A 35 3.17 -12.29 14.18
CA GLY A 35 3.53 -13.65 14.61
C GLY A 35 4.49 -13.69 15.80
N LEU A 36 5.35 -12.67 15.93
CA LEU A 36 6.49 -12.68 16.84
C LEU A 36 6.08 -12.70 18.32
N LEU A 37 4.95 -12.07 18.66
CA LEU A 37 4.41 -12.11 20.02
C LEU A 37 3.98 -13.52 20.45
N TYR A 38 3.40 -14.29 19.53
CA TYR A 38 3.03 -15.68 19.76
C TYR A 38 4.26 -16.59 19.85
N VAL A 39 5.30 -16.30 19.07
CA VAL A 39 6.60 -16.99 19.18
C VAL A 39 7.26 -16.71 20.55
N TYR A 40 7.21 -15.46 21.02
CA TYR A 40 7.68 -15.11 22.37
C TYR A 40 6.86 -15.77 23.46
N ALA A 41 5.52 -15.76 23.36
CA ALA A 41 4.65 -16.42 24.31
C ALA A 41 4.91 -17.94 24.37
N PHE A 42 5.09 -18.58 23.22
CA PHE A 42 5.44 -20.00 23.11
C PHE A 42 6.81 -20.31 23.73
N ALA A 43 7.84 -19.53 23.40
CA ALA A 43 9.18 -19.71 23.95
C ALA A 43 9.19 -19.55 25.48
N ILE A 44 8.44 -18.57 26.00
CA ILE A 44 8.31 -18.37 27.45
C ILE A 44 7.56 -19.54 28.09
N ALA A 45 6.42 -19.98 27.54
CA ALA A 45 5.66 -21.12 28.05
C ALA A 45 6.51 -22.40 28.07
N PHE A 46 7.36 -22.60 27.05
CA PHE A 46 8.31 -23.70 26.99
C PHE A 46 9.37 -23.60 28.10
N ILE A 47 9.91 -22.41 28.39
CA ILE A 47 10.91 -22.20 29.46
C ILE A 47 10.30 -22.40 30.85
N LEU A 48 9.07 -21.94 31.07
CA LEU A 48 8.33 -22.10 32.33
C LEU A 48 8.11 -23.57 32.70
N ARG A 49 8.07 -24.47 31.70
CA ARG A 49 7.96 -25.92 31.91
C ARG A 49 9.19 -26.54 32.60
N PHE A 50 10.37 -25.90 32.54
CA PHE A 50 11.64 -26.53 32.91
C PHE A 50 12.45 -25.83 34.01
N ASN A 51 12.00 -24.72 34.64
CA ASN A 51 12.88 -23.95 35.55
C ASN A 51 12.25 -23.40 36.84
N ARG A 52 13.10 -23.21 37.86
CA ARG A 52 12.81 -22.91 39.28
C ARG A 52 11.85 -21.71 39.49
N ILE A 53 11.09 -21.77 40.58
CA ILE A 53 10.02 -20.81 40.99
C ILE A 53 10.39 -19.33 40.81
N ALA A 54 11.63 -18.93 41.14
CA ALA A 54 12.07 -17.52 41.02
C ALA A 54 12.19 -17.02 39.56
N THR A 55 12.62 -17.86 38.62
CA THR A 55 12.66 -17.50 37.18
C THR A 55 11.26 -17.52 36.58
N SER A 56 10.39 -18.41 37.08
CA SER A 56 8.99 -18.47 36.68
C SER A 56 8.24 -17.18 36.99
N ASN A 57 8.39 -16.62 38.20
CA ASN A 57 7.69 -15.41 38.61
C ASN A 57 8.06 -14.16 37.78
N ILE A 58 9.34 -14.00 37.42
CA ILE A 58 9.80 -12.87 36.58
C ILE A 58 9.28 -13.03 35.14
N LEU A 59 9.33 -14.24 34.58
CA LEU A 59 8.78 -14.53 33.24
C LEU A 59 7.25 -14.33 33.20
N PHE A 60 6.54 -14.69 34.26
CA PHE A 60 5.11 -14.42 34.40
C PHE A 60 4.82 -12.92 34.44
N ALA A 61 5.59 -12.14 35.19
CA ALA A 61 5.45 -10.68 35.20
C ALA A 61 5.68 -10.10 33.79
N PHE A 62 6.71 -10.56 33.08
CA PHE A 62 6.96 -10.15 31.69
C PHE A 62 5.82 -10.53 30.74
N LEU A 63 5.21 -11.71 30.87
CA LEU A 63 4.03 -12.11 30.10
C LEU A 63 2.86 -11.16 30.38
N ILE A 64 2.57 -10.87 31.64
CA ILE A 64 1.43 -10.02 32.05
C ILE A 64 1.53 -8.61 31.46
N PHE A 65 2.74 -8.08 31.25
CA PHE A 65 2.91 -6.75 30.66
C PHE A 65 3.14 -6.76 29.15
N ILE A 66 3.96 -7.68 28.62
CA ILE A 66 4.31 -7.70 27.19
C ILE A 66 3.16 -8.20 26.32
N LEU A 67 2.42 -9.24 26.75
CA LEU A 67 1.31 -9.77 25.94
C LEU A 67 0.22 -8.72 25.73
N PRO A 68 -0.32 -8.06 26.77
CA PRO A 68 -1.35 -7.05 26.57
C PRO A 68 -0.87 -5.86 25.76
N MET A 69 0.35 -5.36 25.99
CA MET A 69 0.90 -4.26 25.17
C MET A 69 1.06 -4.66 23.70
N GLY A 70 1.48 -5.89 23.44
CA GLY A 70 1.57 -6.44 22.10
C GLY A 70 0.22 -6.56 21.42
N ILE A 71 -0.75 -7.19 22.10
CA ILE A 71 -2.12 -7.35 21.61
C ILE A 71 -2.76 -5.98 21.34
N LEU A 72 -2.59 -5.01 22.24
CA LEU A 72 -3.12 -3.65 22.05
C LEU A 72 -2.54 -3.00 20.81
N ARG A 73 -1.22 -3.08 20.62
CA ARG A 73 -0.55 -2.55 19.42
C ARG A 73 -1.03 -3.22 18.14
N ASP A 74 -1.24 -4.54 18.16
CA ASP A 74 -1.72 -5.29 17.00
C ASP A 74 -3.17 -4.91 16.67
N VAL A 75 -4.02 -4.76 17.69
CA VAL A 75 -5.40 -4.29 17.55
C VAL A 75 -5.43 -2.86 16.97
N GLU A 76 -4.57 -1.96 17.46
CA GLU A 76 -4.46 -0.60 16.93
C GLU A 76 -4.00 -0.57 15.48
N ALA A 77 -2.99 -1.38 15.13
CA ALA A 77 -2.54 -1.53 13.75
C ALA A 77 -3.66 -2.09 12.84
N GLN A 78 -4.37 -3.13 13.29
CA GLN A 78 -5.50 -3.69 12.55
C GLN A 78 -6.65 -2.70 12.34
N LYS A 79 -6.93 -1.84 13.33
CA LYS A 79 -7.93 -0.76 13.19
C LYS A 79 -7.53 0.21 12.08
N VAL A 80 -6.28 0.68 12.08
CA VAL A 80 -5.77 1.58 11.03
C VAL A 80 -5.83 0.93 9.66
N TRP A 81 -5.46 -0.34 9.56
CA TRP A 81 -5.55 -1.10 8.30
C TRP A 81 -6.99 -1.24 7.83
N LYS A 82 -7.93 -1.55 8.73
CA LYS A 82 -9.35 -1.66 8.41
C LYS A 82 -9.93 -0.33 7.93
N TRP A 83 -9.65 0.77 8.62
CA TRP A 83 -10.13 2.10 8.22
C TRP A 83 -9.51 2.57 6.91
N GLY A 84 -8.21 2.35 6.72
CA GLY A 84 -7.55 2.63 5.45
C GLY A 84 -8.16 1.84 4.30
N PHE A 85 -8.35 0.53 4.48
CA PHE A 85 -9.00 -0.34 3.50
C PHE A 85 -10.42 0.11 3.19
N ASP A 86 -11.24 0.44 4.19
CA ASP A 86 -12.60 0.92 3.96
C ASP A 86 -12.62 2.21 3.13
N ALA A 87 -11.76 3.18 3.45
CA ALA A 87 -11.66 4.43 2.71
C ALA A 87 -11.20 4.23 1.26
N GLU A 88 -10.19 3.39 1.06
CA GLU A 88 -9.66 3.07 -0.27
C GLU A 88 -10.67 2.26 -1.09
N ARG A 89 -11.45 1.38 -0.45
CA ARG A 89 -12.55 0.66 -1.09
C ARG A 89 -13.64 1.61 -1.58
N GLU A 90 -14.01 2.61 -0.79
CA GLU A 90 -14.98 3.63 -1.24
C GLU A 90 -14.45 4.43 -2.44
N VAL A 91 -13.15 4.71 -2.50
CA VAL A 91 -12.52 5.32 -3.69
C VAL A 91 -12.65 4.42 -4.91
N ILE A 92 -12.39 3.12 -4.75
CA ILE A 92 -12.53 2.15 -5.84
C ILE A 92 -13.98 2.07 -6.32
N TYR A 93 -14.98 2.03 -5.41
CA TYR A 93 -16.39 1.99 -5.81
C TYR A 93 -16.82 3.24 -6.58
N ARG A 94 -16.37 4.42 -6.15
CA ARG A 94 -16.64 5.67 -6.89
C ARG A 94 -15.99 5.67 -8.27
N LEU A 95 -14.79 5.10 -8.39
CA LEU A 95 -14.12 4.95 -9.68
C LEU A 95 -14.88 3.98 -10.59
N ILE A 96 -15.30 2.83 -10.07
CA ILE A 96 -16.12 1.84 -10.80
C ILE A 96 -17.42 2.50 -11.28
N GLU A 97 -18.15 3.16 -10.38
CA GLU A 97 -19.39 3.86 -10.73
C GLU A 97 -19.15 4.92 -11.83
N ARG A 98 -18.04 5.66 -11.75
CA ARG A 98 -17.68 6.64 -12.78
C ARG A 98 -17.37 5.98 -14.13
N ILE A 99 -16.71 4.83 -14.13
CA ILE A 99 -16.42 4.07 -15.35
C ILE A 99 -17.72 3.54 -15.94
N GLU A 100 -18.55 2.86 -15.14
CA GLU A 100 -19.78 2.20 -15.60
C GLU A 100 -20.84 3.20 -16.09
N SER A 101 -20.91 4.39 -15.48
CA SER A 101 -21.82 5.46 -15.89
C SER A 101 -21.31 6.29 -17.07
N HIS A 102 -20.05 6.12 -17.49
CA HIS A 102 -19.47 6.91 -18.56
C HIS A 102 -20.14 6.56 -19.91
N PRO A 103 -20.57 7.54 -20.74
CA PRO A 103 -21.33 7.28 -21.96
C PRO A 103 -20.63 6.38 -23.00
N LYS A 104 -19.29 6.39 -23.00
CA LYS A 104 -18.44 5.57 -23.89
C LYS A 104 -18.06 4.20 -23.31
N TYR A 105 -18.51 3.86 -22.10
CA TYR A 105 -18.23 2.56 -21.50
C TYR A 105 -19.07 1.46 -22.16
N ASN A 106 -18.43 0.33 -22.42
CA ASN A 106 -19.04 -0.87 -22.98
C ASN A 106 -18.52 -2.10 -22.22
N PRO A 107 -19.39 -2.85 -21.51
CA PRO A 107 -18.98 -4.03 -20.73
C PRO A 107 -18.46 -5.20 -21.57
N ASN A 108 -18.69 -5.18 -22.89
CA ASN A 108 -18.17 -6.19 -23.80
C ASN A 108 -16.73 -5.91 -24.24
N ASN A 109 -16.25 -4.67 -24.08
CA ASN A 109 -14.90 -4.28 -24.46
C ASN A 109 -13.87 -4.72 -23.42
N THR A 110 -12.65 -4.86 -23.89
CA THR A 110 -11.46 -5.09 -23.08
C THR A 110 -10.66 -3.79 -23.09
N TYR A 111 -10.32 -3.29 -21.90
CA TYR A 111 -9.70 -1.98 -21.74
C TYR A 111 -8.25 -2.08 -21.27
N THR A 112 -7.41 -1.17 -21.74
CA THR A 112 -6.13 -0.85 -21.11
C THR A 112 -6.34 0.28 -20.12
N LEU A 113 -6.00 0.03 -18.85
CA LEU A 113 -6.02 1.05 -17.81
C LEU A 113 -4.79 1.94 -17.93
N ILE A 114 -4.98 3.25 -17.96
CA ILE A 114 -3.90 4.23 -17.97
C ILE A 114 -4.03 5.06 -16.71
N MET A 115 -2.97 5.10 -15.90
CA MET A 115 -2.94 5.91 -14.69
C MET A 115 -1.99 7.08 -14.85
N ILE A 116 -2.49 8.28 -14.57
CA ILE A 116 -1.66 9.48 -14.45
C ILE A 116 -1.38 9.70 -12.96
N GLY A 117 -0.16 9.31 -12.57
CA GLY A 117 0.29 9.24 -11.19
C GLY A 117 -0.28 8.08 -10.38
N ASP A 118 0.21 7.98 -9.15
CA ASP A 118 -0.20 6.94 -8.21
C ASP A 118 -1.42 7.37 -7.38
N ALA A 119 -2.32 6.42 -7.13
CA ALA A 119 -3.44 6.63 -6.22
C ALA A 119 -2.89 6.94 -4.81
N PRO A 120 -3.38 7.99 -4.13
CA PRO A 120 -2.89 8.32 -2.80
C PRO A 120 -3.30 7.26 -1.78
N THR A 121 -2.36 6.85 -0.93
CA THR A 121 -2.65 6.04 0.26
C THR A 121 -3.45 6.85 1.28
N LEU A 122 -4.67 6.42 1.58
CA LEU A 122 -5.52 7.09 2.57
C LEU A 122 -5.20 6.63 3.99
N ARG A 123 -4.49 5.51 4.12
CA ARG A 123 -4.08 4.91 5.39
C ARG A 123 -3.27 5.86 6.26
N ILE A 124 -2.45 6.72 5.65
CA ILE A 124 -1.62 7.71 6.37
C ILE A 124 -2.44 8.70 7.20
N ASN A 125 -3.72 8.89 6.86
CA ASN A 125 -4.60 9.82 7.56
C ASN A 125 -5.08 9.30 8.92
N TYR A 126 -4.98 7.98 9.14
CA TYR A 126 -5.43 7.34 10.38
C TYR A 126 -4.31 7.16 11.42
N TYR A 127 -3.06 7.51 11.08
CA TYR A 127 -1.96 7.55 12.05
C TYR A 127 -1.90 8.91 12.75
N SER A 128 -1.71 8.88 14.07
CA SER A 128 -1.42 10.06 14.89
C SER A 128 0.07 10.39 14.89
N GLY A 129 0.43 11.68 14.91
CA GLY A 129 1.80 12.16 15.09
C GLY A 129 2.52 12.51 13.79
N ASP A 130 3.84 12.56 13.84
CA ASP A 130 4.69 12.93 12.69
C ASP A 130 4.68 11.83 11.61
N LYS A 131 4.02 12.14 10.49
CA LYS A 131 3.82 11.24 9.35
C LYS A 131 5.07 11.07 8.49
N SER A 132 6.08 11.93 8.63
CA SER A 132 7.33 11.84 7.84
C SER A 132 8.12 10.56 8.11
N ARG A 133 7.87 9.91 9.25
CA ARG A 133 8.50 8.64 9.66
C ARG A 133 7.75 7.40 9.18
N LEU A 134 6.60 7.58 8.53
CA LEU A 134 5.79 6.50 7.97
C LEU A 134 6.17 6.21 6.49
N VAL A 135 7.22 6.88 5.98
CA VAL A 135 7.67 6.75 4.59
C VAL A 135 8.49 5.47 4.44
N GLY A 136 7.97 4.53 3.67
CA GLY A 136 8.47 3.17 3.57
C GLY A 136 7.84 2.26 4.62
N ASP A 137 7.52 1.03 4.21
CA ASP A 137 6.97 -0.06 5.03
C ASP A 137 5.45 -0.27 5.00
N LEU A 138 5.08 -1.55 5.17
CA LEU A 138 3.75 -2.18 5.16
C LEU A 138 2.61 -1.37 5.81
N LEU A 139 2.96 -0.49 6.74
CA LEU A 139 2.03 0.34 7.51
C LEU A 139 1.25 1.34 6.66
N VAL A 140 1.78 1.74 5.51
CA VAL A 140 1.17 2.77 4.63
C VAL A 140 0.80 2.20 3.25
N TYR A 141 0.91 0.87 3.08
CA TYR A 141 0.63 0.25 1.79
C TYR A 141 -0.84 0.45 1.39
N SER A 142 -1.05 1.04 0.22
CA SER A 142 -2.37 1.27 -0.34
C SER A 142 -3.01 -0.05 -0.76
N SER A 143 -4.33 -0.16 -0.61
CA SER A 143 -5.13 -1.23 -1.21
C SER A 143 -5.27 -1.08 -2.72
N ILE A 144 -4.89 0.10 -3.26
CA ILE A 144 -4.65 0.36 -4.68
C ILE A 144 -3.12 0.47 -4.84
N PRO A 145 -2.41 -0.66 -5.03
CA PRO A 145 -0.96 -0.63 -5.17
C PRO A 145 -0.56 0.13 -6.44
N ASP A 146 0.57 0.82 -6.40
CA ASP A 146 1.21 1.51 -7.53
C ASP A 146 1.66 0.54 -8.65
N TRP A 147 2.08 -0.67 -8.28
CA TRP A 147 2.60 -1.69 -9.19
C TRP A 147 1.54 -2.61 -9.82
N ALA A 148 0.29 -2.57 -9.36
CA ALA A 148 -0.81 -3.34 -9.95
C ALA A 148 -2.21 -2.75 -9.66
N PRO A 149 -2.45 -1.47 -9.94
CA PRO A 149 -3.73 -0.83 -9.65
C PRO A 149 -4.93 -1.39 -10.43
N TYR A 150 -4.74 -2.18 -11.50
CA TYR A 150 -5.87 -2.91 -12.13
C TYR A 150 -6.44 -4.03 -11.24
N GLN A 151 -5.65 -4.60 -10.32
CA GLN A 151 -6.07 -5.79 -9.57
C GLN A 151 -7.28 -5.52 -8.67
N PRO A 152 -7.32 -4.43 -7.87
CA PRO A 152 -8.51 -4.10 -7.11
C PRO A 152 -9.73 -3.83 -8.00
N LEU A 153 -9.56 -3.16 -9.15
CA LEU A 153 -10.66 -2.92 -10.08
C LEU A 153 -11.24 -4.23 -10.62
N ASN A 154 -10.39 -5.16 -11.09
CA ASN A 154 -10.83 -6.48 -11.55
C ASN A 154 -11.46 -7.32 -10.42
N PHE A 155 -10.99 -7.14 -9.17
CA PHE A 155 -11.53 -7.83 -8.00
C PHE A 155 -12.92 -7.34 -7.63
N PHE A 156 -13.13 -6.01 -7.59
CA PHE A 156 -14.40 -5.40 -7.18
C PHE A 156 -15.42 -5.28 -8.34
N ALA A 157 -14.97 -5.20 -9.59
CA ALA A 157 -15.80 -5.08 -10.79
C ALA A 157 -15.28 -6.01 -11.91
N PRO A 158 -15.57 -7.33 -11.84
CA PRO A 158 -15.07 -8.31 -12.81
C PRO A 158 -15.62 -8.13 -14.23
N ASN A 159 -16.68 -7.33 -14.39
CA ASN A 159 -17.24 -6.89 -15.67
C ASN A 159 -16.37 -5.85 -16.38
N ILE A 160 -15.53 -5.10 -15.65
CA ILE A 160 -14.54 -4.19 -16.24
C ILE A 160 -13.30 -5.02 -16.58
N LYS A 161 -13.17 -5.42 -17.85
CA LYS A 161 -12.09 -6.31 -18.29
C LYS A 161 -10.80 -5.55 -18.55
N ILE A 162 -9.90 -5.51 -17.57
CA ILE A 162 -8.58 -4.85 -17.69
C ILE A 162 -7.46 -5.90 -17.63
N PRO A 163 -6.98 -6.40 -18.79
CA PRO A 163 -5.84 -7.32 -18.84
C PRO A 163 -4.48 -6.61 -18.79
N TYR A 164 -4.46 -5.29 -19.03
CA TYR A 164 -3.21 -4.53 -19.08
C TYR A 164 -3.36 -3.15 -18.46
N GLU A 165 -2.24 -2.64 -17.93
CA GLU A 165 -2.13 -1.30 -17.37
C GLU A 165 -0.89 -0.55 -17.85
N LEU A 166 -0.96 0.78 -17.82
CA LEU A 166 0.15 1.69 -18.04
C LEU A 166 0.09 2.80 -16.98
N THR A 167 1.09 2.88 -16.12
CA THR A 167 1.24 4.00 -15.18
C THR A 167 2.23 5.02 -15.72
N ILE A 168 1.80 6.28 -15.78
CA ILE A 168 2.59 7.44 -16.19
C ILE A 168 2.84 8.29 -14.95
N SER A 169 4.04 8.19 -14.38
CA SER A 169 4.48 8.93 -13.19
C SER A 169 5.82 9.61 -13.46
N GLN A 170 6.04 10.78 -12.86
CA GLN A 170 7.30 11.55 -12.89
C GLN A 170 8.53 10.70 -12.54
N PHE A 171 8.35 9.71 -11.65
CA PHE A 171 9.46 8.95 -11.08
C PHE A 171 9.64 7.58 -11.71
N THR A 172 8.68 7.10 -12.50
CA THR A 172 8.83 5.87 -13.24
C THR A 172 7.76 5.81 -14.33
N LEU A 173 8.18 5.87 -15.59
CA LEU A 173 7.47 5.19 -16.65
C LEU A 173 7.72 3.69 -16.40
N GLN A 174 6.98 3.08 -15.46
CA GLN A 174 6.93 1.62 -15.33
C GLN A 174 6.12 1.08 -16.49
N VAL A 175 6.78 1.07 -17.64
CA VAL A 175 6.29 0.45 -18.83
C VAL A 175 6.57 -1.04 -18.69
N ASN A 176 5.82 -1.72 -17.82
CA ASN A 176 5.81 -3.16 -17.87
C ASN A 176 5.20 -3.52 -19.24
N THR A 177 6.06 -3.89 -20.19
CA THR A 177 5.76 -4.53 -21.49
C THR A 177 5.41 -3.70 -22.74
N TYR A 178 5.40 -2.37 -22.73
CA TYR A 178 5.00 -1.57 -23.92
C TYR A 178 6.13 -0.91 -24.73
N ASP A 179 5.98 -0.94 -26.06
CA ASP A 179 6.83 -0.23 -27.02
C ASP A 179 6.70 1.30 -26.86
N LYS A 180 7.81 2.04 -26.97
CA LYS A 180 7.83 3.51 -26.96
C LYS A 180 6.87 4.12 -27.98
N ASN A 181 6.73 3.49 -29.15
CA ASN A 181 5.79 3.95 -30.18
C ASN A 181 4.34 3.90 -29.69
N MET A 182 3.98 2.86 -28.94
CA MET A 182 2.63 2.71 -28.38
C MET A 182 2.34 3.80 -27.35
N ILE A 183 3.33 4.18 -26.52
CA ILE A 183 3.18 5.26 -25.55
C ILE A 183 2.95 6.59 -26.25
N SER A 184 3.71 6.90 -27.30
CA SER A 184 3.51 8.10 -28.10
C SER A 184 2.11 8.14 -28.73
N HIS A 185 1.62 7.00 -29.26
CA HIS A 185 0.25 6.91 -29.77
C HIS A 185 -0.82 7.12 -28.70
N VAL A 186 -0.64 6.56 -27.51
CA VAL A 186 -1.54 6.76 -26.37
C VAL A 186 -1.56 8.23 -25.95
N LEU A 187 -0.39 8.84 -25.79
CA LEU A 187 -0.27 10.26 -25.43
C LEU A 187 -0.94 11.17 -26.47
N LEU A 188 -0.73 10.93 -27.76
CA LEU A 188 -1.41 11.66 -28.84
C LEU A 188 -2.94 11.51 -28.77
N THR A 189 -3.44 10.30 -28.50
CA THR A 189 -4.89 10.04 -28.36
C THR A 189 -5.48 10.81 -27.17
N LEU A 190 -4.70 10.96 -26.10
CA LEU A 190 -5.12 11.61 -24.87
C LEU A 190 -4.82 13.11 -24.83
N GLN A 191 -4.17 13.67 -25.86
CA GLN A 191 -3.63 15.02 -25.84
C GLN A 191 -4.72 16.07 -25.53
N ASP A 192 -5.85 16.01 -26.22
CA ASP A 192 -6.94 16.98 -26.03
C ASP A 192 -7.56 16.89 -24.63
N PHE A 193 -7.75 15.66 -24.14
CA PHE A 193 -8.24 15.42 -22.78
C PHE A 193 -7.25 15.98 -21.75
N ILE A 194 -5.97 15.59 -21.82
CA ILE A 194 -4.94 15.99 -20.85
C ILE A 194 -4.77 17.51 -20.82
N ARG A 195 -4.76 18.18 -21.97
CA ARG A 195 -4.53 19.62 -22.06
C ARG A 195 -5.72 20.44 -21.55
N ASN A 196 -6.94 20.05 -21.91
CA ASN A 196 -8.07 20.96 -21.82
C ASN A 196 -9.10 20.61 -20.74
N SER A 197 -9.25 19.33 -20.40
CA SER A 197 -10.34 18.90 -19.52
C SER A 197 -9.90 18.04 -18.34
N ALA A 198 -8.76 17.37 -18.41
CA ALA A 198 -8.31 16.45 -17.36
C ALA A 198 -8.20 17.13 -15.99
N GLU A 199 -8.73 16.47 -14.98
CA GLU A 199 -8.71 16.93 -13.59
C GLU A 199 -8.39 15.78 -12.66
N VAL A 200 -7.84 16.06 -11.48
CA VAL A 200 -7.50 15.00 -10.52
C VAL A 200 -8.76 14.43 -9.85
N PHE A 201 -8.80 13.11 -9.68
CA PHE A 201 -9.86 12.39 -8.98
C PHE A 201 -10.05 12.98 -7.56
N PRO A 202 -11.29 13.23 -7.10
CA PRO A 202 -12.57 12.68 -7.56
C PRO A 202 -13.39 13.56 -8.53
N LYS A 203 -12.81 14.62 -9.11
CA LYS A 203 -13.53 15.54 -9.99
C LYS A 203 -14.13 14.86 -11.23
N GLU A 204 -15.08 15.50 -11.91
CA GLU A 204 -15.84 14.88 -13.01
C GLU A 204 -14.91 14.37 -14.13
N ASN A 205 -14.01 15.23 -14.60
CA ASN A 205 -13.08 14.95 -15.69
C ASN A 205 -11.78 14.24 -15.24
N SER A 206 -11.87 13.41 -14.21
CA SER A 206 -10.75 12.58 -13.75
C SER A 206 -10.70 11.20 -14.37
N VAL A 207 -11.78 10.79 -15.01
CA VAL A 207 -11.89 9.55 -15.75
C VAL A 207 -12.23 9.87 -17.19
N PHE A 208 -11.48 9.29 -18.11
CA PHE A 208 -11.74 9.39 -19.55
C PHE A 208 -11.78 8.00 -20.14
N ILE A 209 -12.78 7.74 -20.99
CA ILE A 209 -12.89 6.48 -21.70
C ILE A 209 -12.97 6.75 -23.19
N ASP A 210 -12.11 6.07 -23.95
CA ASP A 210 -12.15 6.10 -25.40
C ASP A 210 -11.76 4.76 -26.00
N ASP A 211 -12.73 4.15 -26.68
CA ASP A 211 -12.66 2.85 -27.36
C ASP A 211 -12.11 1.69 -26.49
N LYS A 212 -10.79 1.63 -26.36
CA LYS A 212 -10.02 0.61 -25.63
C LYS A 212 -9.27 1.14 -24.41
N TYR A 213 -9.36 2.42 -24.09
CA TYR A 213 -8.62 3.03 -22.98
C TYR A 213 -9.56 3.49 -21.87
N ILE A 214 -9.18 3.20 -20.63
CA ILE A 214 -9.72 3.85 -19.43
C ILE A 214 -8.56 4.63 -18.82
N VAL A 215 -8.67 5.95 -18.76
CA VAL A 215 -7.66 6.82 -18.17
C VAL A 215 -8.16 7.33 -16.83
N VAL A 216 -7.33 7.25 -15.80
CA VAL A 216 -7.62 7.75 -14.46
C VAL A 216 -6.51 8.68 -14.01
N VAL A 217 -6.89 9.89 -13.57
CA VAL A 217 -5.95 10.90 -13.10
C VAL A 217 -5.94 10.95 -11.58
N TRP A 218 -4.83 10.53 -10.98
CA TRP A 218 -4.70 10.45 -9.53
C TRP A 218 -3.89 11.58 -8.91
N ASN A 219 -2.95 12.16 -9.66
CA ASN A 219 -1.98 13.10 -9.12
C ASN A 219 -1.85 14.36 -9.98
N GLU A 220 -1.92 15.53 -9.34
CA GLU A 220 -1.81 16.83 -10.03
C GLU A 220 -0.40 17.08 -10.56
N ALA A 221 0.64 16.70 -9.82
CA ALA A 221 2.03 16.90 -10.22
C ALA A 221 2.35 16.10 -11.49
N ASP A 222 1.90 14.85 -11.56
CA ASP A 222 2.05 14.02 -12.76
C ASP A 222 1.24 14.56 -13.93
N LEU A 223 0.00 15.01 -13.69
CA LEU A 223 -0.82 15.67 -14.70
C LEU A 223 -0.14 16.92 -15.27
N MET A 224 0.38 17.79 -14.40
CA MET A 224 1.10 19.01 -14.81
C MET A 224 2.38 18.69 -15.58
N HIS A 225 3.10 17.65 -15.18
CA HIS A 225 4.29 17.19 -15.88
C HIS A 225 3.96 16.72 -17.31
N ILE A 226 2.92 15.90 -17.48
CA ILE A 226 2.51 15.45 -18.81
C ILE A 226 2.01 16.65 -19.64
N ARG A 227 1.29 17.61 -19.02
CA ARG A 227 0.89 18.85 -19.71
C ARG A 227 2.07 19.65 -20.23
N SER A 228 3.19 19.71 -19.50
CA SER A 228 4.40 20.39 -19.96
C SER A 228 5.07 19.70 -21.15
N MET A 229 4.79 18.42 -21.42
CA MET A 229 5.30 17.73 -22.62
C MET A 229 4.57 18.14 -23.90
N TYR A 230 3.40 18.79 -23.79
CA TYR A 230 2.60 19.25 -24.94
C TYR A 230 2.71 20.77 -25.20
N GLN A 231 3.60 21.47 -24.47
CA GLN A 231 3.94 22.87 -24.70
C GLN A 231 5.09 22.95 -25.71
#